data_AF-A0AAD0NKI6-F1
#
_entry.id   AF-A0AAD0NKI6-F1
#
_cell.length_a   1.000
_cell.length_b   1.000
_cell.length_c   1.000
_cell.angle_alpha   90.00
_cell.angle_beta   90.00
_cell.angle_gamma   90.00
#
_symmetry.space_group_name_H-M   'P 1'
#
loop_
_entity.id
_entity.type
_entity.pdbx_description
1 polymer ?
#
loop_
_entity_poly.entity_id
_entity_poly.type
_entity_poly.pdbx_seq_one_letter_code
_entity_poly.pdbx_strand_id
1 'polypeptide(L)'
;MSAAATLPVEQQFATGHQGESLVLMVCQGWIWAGLYTAAPRQSLTKLAASASRSVGVSHNSLRLGGTTFPLNRLAAQAAHRWLDRQGVRVRSISPNNRATRSTKGIHA
;
A
#
# COMPACT_ATOMS: atom_id res chain seq x y z
N MET A 1 -11.77 26.78 -8.20
CA MET A 1 -11.47 26.26 -6.85
C MET A 1 -11.57 24.74 -6.87
N SER A 2 -10.48 24.02 -6.60
CA SER A 2 -10.54 22.56 -6.45
C SER A 2 -11.21 22.24 -5.11
N ALA A 3 -12.33 21.53 -5.13
CA ALA A 3 -13.01 21.09 -3.92
C ALA A 3 -12.04 20.30 -3.04
N ALA A 4 -11.89 20.68 -1.77
CA ALA A 4 -11.18 19.87 -0.80
C ALA A 4 -11.93 18.53 -0.71
N ALA A 5 -11.27 17.42 -1.07
CA ALA A 5 -11.86 16.10 -0.93
C ALA A 5 -12.31 15.93 0.54
N THR A 6 -13.58 15.58 0.75
CA THR A 6 -14.12 15.28 2.08
C THR A 6 -13.45 14.01 2.59
N LEU A 7 -12.44 14.16 3.43
CA LEU A 7 -11.74 13.03 4.06
C LEU A 7 -12.57 12.54 5.27
N PRO A 8 -12.60 11.24 5.57
CA PRO A 8 -11.83 10.17 4.92
C PRO A 8 -12.42 9.72 3.58
N VAL A 9 -11.53 9.33 2.67
CA VAL A 9 -11.90 8.67 1.40
C VAL A 9 -11.33 7.26 1.39
N GLU A 10 -12.13 6.30 0.94
CA GLU A 10 -11.74 4.90 0.87
C GLU A 10 -11.88 4.33 -0.55
N GLN A 11 -11.05 3.33 -0.85
CA GLN A 11 -11.12 2.61 -2.10
C GLN A 11 -10.62 1.17 -1.92
N GLN A 12 -11.37 0.24 -2.49
CA GLN A 12 -11.00 -1.17 -2.57
C GLN A 12 -10.34 -1.49 -3.92
N PHE A 13 -9.31 -2.34 -3.87
CA PHE A 13 -8.59 -2.88 -5.01
C PHE A 13 -8.55 -4.41 -4.92
N ALA A 14 -8.98 -5.10 -5.97
CA ALA A 14 -8.76 -6.54 -6.08
C ALA A 14 -7.26 -6.80 -6.24
N THR A 15 -6.64 -7.51 -5.29
CA THR A 15 -5.19 -7.73 -5.33
C THR A 15 -4.79 -8.68 -6.46
N GLY A 16 -5.70 -9.54 -6.93
CA GLY A 16 -5.40 -10.62 -7.87
C GLY A 16 -4.66 -11.80 -7.24
N HIS A 17 -4.49 -11.81 -5.92
CA HIS A 17 -3.85 -12.90 -5.17
C HIS A 17 -4.90 -13.56 -4.30
N GLN A 18 -5.18 -14.85 -4.53
CA GLN A 18 -6.03 -15.69 -3.66
C GLN A 18 -7.41 -15.09 -3.29
N GLY A 19 -7.98 -14.26 -4.18
CA GLY A 19 -9.24 -13.55 -3.92
C GLY A 19 -9.14 -12.40 -2.90
N GLU A 20 -7.93 -12.04 -2.45
CA GLU A 20 -7.76 -10.97 -1.48
C GLU A 20 -8.08 -9.59 -2.07
N SER A 21 -8.59 -8.71 -1.22
CA SER A 21 -8.87 -7.31 -1.53
C SER A 21 -8.10 -6.39 -0.61
N LEU A 22 -7.41 -5.41 -1.18
CA LEU A 22 -6.75 -4.34 -0.45
C LEU A 22 -7.70 -3.15 -0.36
N VAL A 23 -8.06 -2.75 0.86
CA VAL A 23 -8.79 -1.52 1.14
C VAL A 23 -7.80 -0.47 1.61
N LEU A 24 -7.82 0.69 0.98
CA LEU A 24 -7.04 1.85 1.37
C LEU A 24 -7.99 2.95 1.84
N MET A 25 -7.65 3.61 2.94
CA MET A 25 -8.36 4.78 3.44
C MET A 25 -7.37 5.92 3.69
N VAL A 26 -7.65 7.08 3.10
CA VAL A 26 -6.85 8.30 3.27
C VAL A 26 -7.62 9.25 4.17
N CYS A 27 -6.99 9.63 5.28
CA CYS A 27 -7.51 10.58 6.26
C CYS A 27 -6.73 11.91 6.16
N GLN A 28 -7.15 12.93 6.92
CA GLN A 28 -6.54 14.28 6.88
C GLN A 28 -5.01 14.28 7.12
N GLY A 29 -4.51 13.41 8.01
CA GLY A 29 -3.09 13.34 8.34
C GLY A 29 -2.45 11.97 8.19
N TRP A 30 -3.24 10.91 8.00
CA TRP A 30 -2.77 9.53 8.08
C TRP A 30 -3.43 8.65 7.02
N ILE A 31 -2.84 7.49 6.79
CA ILE A 31 -3.32 6.50 5.83
C ILE A 31 -3.49 5.17 6.54
N TRP A 32 -4.54 4.46 6.19
CA TRP A 32 -4.81 3.10 6.62
C TRP A 32 -4.85 2.17 5.41
N ALA A 33 -4.40 0.93 5.61
CA ALA A 33 -4.52 -0.14 4.65
C ALA A 33 -4.90 -1.44 5.35
N GLY A 34 -5.88 -2.15 4.79
CA GLY A 34 -6.33 -3.46 5.24
C GLY A 34 -6.42 -4.44 4.09
N LEU A 35 -5.89 -5.65 4.30
CA LEU A 35 -5.99 -6.77 3.37
C LEU A 35 -7.02 -7.75 3.89
N TYR A 36 -8.04 -8.00 3.08
CA TYR A 36 -9.15 -8.89 3.40
C TYR A 36 -9.13 -10.11 2.49
N THR A 37 -9.42 -11.29 3.03
CA THR A 37 -9.70 -12.48 2.21
C THR A 37 -11.02 -12.35 1.47
N ALA A 38 -11.13 -13.00 0.31
CA ALA A 38 -12.44 -13.23 -0.32
C ALA A 38 -13.33 -14.13 0.55
N ALA A 39 -14.63 -14.10 0.25
CA ALA A 39 -15.68 -14.95 0.79
C ALA A 39 -15.25 -16.44 0.91
N PRO A 40 -15.83 -17.23 1.85
CA PRO A 40 -17.09 -16.98 2.57
C PRO A 40 -16.96 -16.24 3.90
N ARG A 41 -15.75 -16.10 4.45
CA ARG A 41 -15.49 -15.22 5.61
C ARG A 41 -14.46 -14.18 5.20
N GLN A 42 -14.91 -12.95 5.01
CA GLN A 42 -14.01 -11.82 4.90
C GLN A 42 -13.30 -11.66 6.25
N SER A 43 -12.00 -11.98 6.27
CA SER A 43 -11.16 -11.85 7.43
C SER A 43 -10.05 -10.86 7.13
N LEU A 44 -9.84 -9.93 8.05
CA LEU A 44 -8.70 -9.02 8.00
C LEU A 44 -7.43 -9.83 8.24
N THR A 45 -6.60 -9.95 7.21
CA THR A 45 -5.37 -10.76 7.24
C THR A 45 -4.15 -9.91 7.52
N LYS A 46 -4.16 -8.65 7.07
CA LYS A 46 -3.05 -7.73 7.26
C LYS A 46 -3.56 -6.31 7.40
N LEU A 47 -2.95 -5.54 8.29
CA LEU A 47 -3.28 -4.15 8.52
C LEU A 47 -2.02 -3.32 8.70
N ALA A 48 -2.06 -2.08 8.21
CA ALA A 48 -1.05 -1.09 8.51
C ALA A 48 -1.68 0.30 8.54
N ALA A 49 -1.12 1.16 9.36
CA ALA A 49 -1.41 2.58 9.34
C ALA A 49 -0.10 3.36 9.29
N SER A 50 -0.13 4.54 8.68
CA SER A 50 0.98 5.48 8.70
C SER A 50 0.48 6.86 9.04
N ALA A 51 1.13 7.51 10.00
CA ALA A 51 0.94 8.92 10.32
C ALA A 51 1.50 9.87 9.24
N SER A 52 2.16 9.33 8.21
CA SER A 52 2.60 10.08 7.04
C SER A 52 1.70 9.80 5.85
N ARG A 53 1.39 10.85 5.07
CA ARG A 53 0.71 10.73 3.77
C ARG A 53 1.68 10.27 2.68
N SER A 54 2.38 9.17 2.92
CA SER A 54 3.35 8.61 1.98
C SER A 54 3.27 7.09 1.93
N VAL A 55 3.39 6.56 0.71
CA VAL A 55 3.32 5.13 0.41
C VAL A 55 4.39 4.76 -0.59
N GLY A 56 4.95 3.57 -0.45
CA GLY A 56 5.79 2.96 -1.48
C GLY A 56 4.92 2.13 -2.42
N VAL A 57 5.09 2.25 -3.73
CA VAL A 57 4.42 1.36 -4.70
C VAL A 57 5.47 0.75 -5.62
N SER A 58 5.40 -0.57 -5.82
CA SER A 58 6.16 -1.29 -6.86
C SER A 58 5.18 -1.84 -7.91
N HIS A 59 5.72 -2.52 -8.93
CA HIS A 59 4.93 -3.16 -9.97
C HIS A 59 3.92 -4.21 -9.48
N ASN A 60 4.09 -4.74 -8.26
CA ASN A 60 3.28 -5.84 -7.72
C ASN A 60 3.04 -5.73 -6.20
N SER A 61 3.28 -4.57 -5.61
CA SER A 61 3.08 -4.41 -4.18
C SER A 61 2.90 -2.95 -3.78
N LEU A 62 2.26 -2.75 -2.64
CA LEU A 62 2.13 -1.47 -1.97
C LEU A 62 2.70 -1.58 -0.57
N ARG A 63 3.50 -0.61 -0.14
CA ARG A 63 4.14 -0.56 1.17
C ARG A 63 3.66 0.65 1.95
N LEU A 64 3.13 0.40 3.15
CA LEU A 64 2.64 1.40 4.09
C LEU A 64 3.17 1.07 5.49
N GLY A 65 3.75 2.04 6.20
CA GLY A 65 4.15 1.85 7.61
C GLY A 65 5.13 0.68 7.85
N GLY A 66 5.90 0.27 6.85
CA GLY A 66 6.78 -0.90 6.92
C GLY A 66 6.16 -2.20 6.40
N THR A 67 4.84 -2.27 6.32
CA THR A 67 4.06 -3.42 5.86
C THR A 67 3.91 -3.43 4.35
N THR A 68 4.17 -4.57 3.71
CA THR A 68 3.98 -4.77 2.27
C THR A 68 2.69 -5.55 2.00
N PHE A 69 1.87 -5.05 1.09
CA PHE A 69 0.64 -5.64 0.59
C PHE A 69 0.85 -6.14 -0.83
N PRO A 70 0.54 -7.42 -1.13
CA PRO A 70 0.66 -7.95 -2.48
C PRO A 70 -0.41 -7.34 -3.39
N LEU A 71 -0.04 -6.98 -4.61
CA LEU A 71 -0.95 -6.49 -5.64
C LEU A 71 -0.55 -7.09 -6.99
N ASN A 72 -1.51 -7.27 -7.89
CA ASN A 72 -1.20 -7.46 -9.29
C ASN A 72 -0.83 -6.10 -9.93
N ARG A 73 -0.28 -6.13 -11.14
CA ARG A 73 0.20 -4.94 -11.83
C ARG A 73 -0.90 -3.89 -12.06
N LEU A 74 -2.09 -4.32 -12.44
CA LEU A 74 -3.23 -3.43 -12.71
C LEU A 74 -3.72 -2.76 -11.43
N ALA A 75 -3.81 -3.51 -10.34
CA ALA A 75 -4.20 -3.03 -9.02
C ALA A 75 -3.15 -2.09 -8.44
N ALA A 76 -1.85 -2.37 -8.61
CA ALA A 76 -0.78 -1.48 -8.20
C ALA A 76 -0.84 -0.13 -8.95
N GLN A 77 -1.07 -0.17 -10.27
CA GLN A 77 -1.25 1.05 -11.07
C GLN A 77 -2.52 1.83 -10.70
N ALA A 78 -3.63 1.13 -10.47
CA ALA A 78 -4.88 1.74 -10.04
C ALA A 78 -4.74 2.39 -8.66
N ALA A 79 -4.10 1.71 -7.71
CA ALA A 79 -3.80 2.23 -6.38
C ALA A 79 -2.88 3.44 -6.46
N HIS A 80 -1.82 3.41 -7.27
CA HIS A 80 -0.94 4.55 -7.51
C HIS A 80 -1.73 5.78 -7.99
N ARG A 81 -2.54 5.64 -9.06
CA ARG A 81 -3.33 6.75 -9.61
C ARG A 81 -4.39 7.26 -8.63
N TRP A 82 -4.98 6.38 -7.83
CA TRP A 82 -5.97 6.80 -6.83
C TRP A 82 -5.30 7.57 -5.69
N LEU A 83 -4.19 7.06 -5.14
CA LEU A 83 -3.42 7.72 -4.07
C LEU A 83 -2.90 9.10 -4.50
N ASP A 84 -2.37 9.19 -5.71
CA ASP A 84 -1.90 10.46 -6.30
C ASP A 84 -3.04 11.49 -6.40
N ARG A 85 -4.23 11.06 -6.82
CA ARG A 85 -5.45 11.91 -6.84
C ARG A 85 -5.89 12.38 -5.46
N GLN A 86 -5.62 11.61 -4.40
CA GLN A 86 -5.92 12.03 -3.03
C GLN A 86 -4.83 12.95 -2.44
N GLY A 87 -3.76 13.25 -3.17
CA GLY A 87 -2.63 14.04 -2.68
C GLY A 87 -1.72 13.27 -1.72
N VAL A 88 -1.71 11.93 -1.80
CA VAL A 88 -0.75 11.09 -1.08
C VAL A 88 0.56 11.04 -1.87
N ARG A 89 1.69 11.21 -1.19
CA ARG A 89 3.01 11.10 -1.82
C ARG A 89 3.34 9.64 -2.12
N VAL A 90 3.18 9.25 -3.38
CA VAL A 90 3.56 7.91 -3.85
C VAL A 90 5.04 7.90 -4.24
N ARG A 91 5.79 6.95 -3.69
CA ARG A 91 7.20 6.71 -4.03
C ARG A 91 7.30 5.41 -4.79
N SER A 92 7.86 5.44 -6.00
CA SER A 92 8.25 4.20 -6.67
C SER A 92 9.33 3.52 -5.82
N ILE A 93 9.03 2.33 -5.33
CA ILE A 93 10.01 1.48 -4.67
C ILE A 93 10.37 0.37 -5.66
N SER A 94 11.65 0.29 -6.02
CA SER A 94 12.15 -0.93 -6.65
C SER A 94 11.81 -2.10 -5.73
N PRO A 95 11.39 -3.28 -6.27
CA PRO A 95 11.25 -4.49 -5.47
C PRO A 95 12.61 -4.71 -4.81
N ASN A 96 12.68 -4.35 -3.54
CA ASN A 96 13.93 -4.11 -2.90
C ASN A 96 14.50 -5.48 -2.58
N ASN A 97 15.44 -5.95 -3.39
CA ASN A 97 16.35 -7.05 -3.09
C ASN A 97 17.32 -6.64 -1.94
N ARG A 98 16.85 -5.82 -0.99
CA ARG A 98 17.57 -5.37 0.21
C ARG A 98 17.36 -6.40 1.32
N ALA A 99 17.63 -7.65 0.97
CA ALA A 99 17.86 -8.75 1.90
C ALA A 99 19.31 -9.27 1.84
N THR A 100 20.20 -8.65 1.03
CA THR A 100 21.59 -9.12 0.87
C THR A 100 22.66 -8.03 1.04
N ARG A 101 22.45 -7.08 1.96
CA ARG A 101 23.59 -6.40 2.60
C ARG A 101 23.83 -7.01 3.97
N SER A 102 24.06 -8.33 3.98
CA SER A 102 24.79 -8.97 5.06
C SER A 102 26.16 -8.30 5.08
N THR A 103 26.44 -7.59 6.16
CA THR A 103 27.78 -7.14 6.57
C THR A 103 28.74 -8.31 6.44
N LYS A 104 29.44 -8.39 5.31
CA LYS A 104 30.56 -9.33 5.14
C LYS A 104 31.72 -8.73 5.93
N GLY A 105 32.06 -9.43 7.01
CA GLY A 105 33.05 -9.14 8.05
C GLY A 105 34.08 -8.06 7.75
N ILE A 106 34.16 -7.11 8.68
CA ILE A 106 35.43 -6.49 9.05
C ILE A 106 36.26 -7.63 9.64
N HIS A 107 37.22 -8.15 8.87
CA HIS A 107 38.31 -8.94 9.44
C HIS A 107 39.39 -7.96 9.91
N ALA A 108 39.70 -8.05 11.20
CA ALA A 108 40.87 -7.46 11.84
C ALA A 108 42.15 -8.15 11.39
#